data_AF-A0A6N8H4W3-F1
#
_entry.id   AF-A0A6N8H4W3-F1
#
_cell.length_a   1.000
_cell.length_b   1.000
_cell.length_c   1.000
_cell.angle_alpha   90.00
_cell.angle_beta   90.00
_cell.angle_gamma   90.00
#
_symmetry.space_group_name_H-M   'P 1'
#
loop_
_entity.id
_entity.type
_entity.pdbx_description
1 polymer ?
#
loop_
_entity_poly.entity_id
_entity_poly.type
_entity_poly.pdbx_seq_one_letter_code
_entity_poly.pdbx_strand_id
1 'polypeptide(L)'
;MTKDEVQTIFGDLPISGDALFTLDDVAFVGFDGHYSDMKFVVSLSGNNLMDTTVIGKGNVSMVGDTPVKAGYFVTNANSEGIKTVIYYAYITFDNYSIYIENAGGESEREAVRAELMAALDKLLENSFDFK
;
A
#
# COMPACT_ATOMS: atom_id res chain seq x y z
N MET A 1 15.49 -2.66 7.03
CA MET A 1 14.66 -2.31 8.19
C MET A 1 15.00 -3.20 9.35
N THR A 2 15.02 -2.66 10.57
CA THR A 2 15.02 -3.46 11.79
C THR A 2 13.63 -4.05 12.04
N LYS A 3 13.55 -5.06 12.90
CA LYS A 3 12.25 -5.61 13.34
C LYS A 3 11.37 -4.52 13.98
N ASP A 4 11.99 -3.58 14.68
CA ASP A 4 11.30 -2.49 15.36
C ASP A 4 10.73 -1.47 14.37
N GLU A 5 11.44 -1.17 13.27
CA GLU A 5 10.92 -0.30 12.20
C GLU A 5 9.73 -0.93 11.48
N VAL A 6 9.80 -2.25 11.20
CA VAL A 6 8.68 -3.00 10.59
C VAL A 6 7.48 -3.01 11.53
N GLN A 7 7.68 -3.28 12.81
CA GLN A 7 6.60 -3.28 13.80
C GLN A 7 6.03 -1.89 14.05
N THR A 8 6.83 -0.83 13.92
CA THR A 8 6.35 0.55 14.04
C THR A 8 5.47 0.94 12.84
N ILE A 9 5.87 0.58 11.62
CA ILE A 9 5.14 0.98 10.40
C ILE A 9 3.89 0.10 10.21
N PHE A 10 4.01 -1.21 10.39
CA PHE A 10 2.95 -2.16 10.04
C PHE A 10 2.20 -2.71 11.26
N GLY A 11 2.68 -2.46 12.47
CA GLY A 11 2.11 -3.03 13.70
C GLY A 11 2.09 -4.55 13.67
N ASP A 12 0.92 -5.11 13.98
CA ASP A 12 0.65 -6.55 13.95
C ASP A 12 0.15 -7.05 12.58
N LEU A 13 0.19 -6.23 11.52
CA LEU A 13 -0.11 -6.72 10.17
C LEU A 13 0.94 -7.78 9.79
N PRO A 14 0.52 -9.00 9.38
CA PRO A 14 1.46 -10.08 9.08
C PRO A 14 2.03 -9.89 7.67
N ILE A 15 2.83 -8.83 7.50
CA ILE A 15 3.45 -8.44 6.24
C ILE A 15 4.78 -9.17 6.08
N SER A 16 4.98 -9.74 4.89
CA SER A 16 6.25 -10.31 4.45
C SER A 16 6.72 -9.64 3.18
N GLY A 17 8.03 -9.50 3.00
CA GLY A 17 8.57 -8.80 1.83
C GLY A 17 10.08 -8.61 1.87
N ASP A 18 10.57 -7.89 0.88
CA ASP A 18 11.98 -7.60 0.67
C ASP A 18 12.28 -6.13 0.98
N ALA A 19 13.30 -5.90 1.80
CA ALA A 19 13.82 -4.56 2.05
C ALA A 19 14.89 -4.22 0.99
N LEU A 20 14.79 -3.02 0.41
CA LEU A 20 15.71 -2.49 -0.57
C LEU A 20 16.69 -1.51 0.08
N PHE A 21 17.95 -1.60 -0.32
CA PHE A 21 19.04 -0.77 0.17
C PHE A 21 19.89 -0.24 -0.99
N THR A 22 20.53 0.91 -0.80
CA THR A 22 21.53 1.44 -1.75
C THR A 22 22.77 0.55 -1.79
N LEU A 23 23.44 0.49 -2.93
CA LEU A 23 24.66 -0.31 -3.09
C LEU A 23 25.87 0.32 -2.37
N ASP A 24 25.93 1.65 -2.33
CA ASP A 24 27.12 2.38 -1.88
C ASP A 24 27.19 2.48 -0.35
N ASP A 25 26.08 2.85 0.30
CA ASP A 25 26.04 3.13 1.75
C ASP A 25 25.20 2.12 2.54
N VAL A 26 24.62 1.10 1.87
CA VAL A 26 23.65 0.16 2.46
C VAL A 26 22.51 0.90 3.18
N ALA A 27 22.17 2.10 2.70
CA ALA A 27 21.11 2.91 3.25
C ALA A 27 19.77 2.33 2.82
N PHE A 28 18.81 2.26 3.74
CA PHE A 28 17.46 1.81 3.41
C PHE A 28 16.83 2.73 2.35
N VAL A 29 16.13 2.15 1.38
CA VAL A 29 15.42 2.90 0.31
C VAL A 29 13.92 2.67 0.40
N GLY A 30 13.52 1.45 0.76
CA GLY A 30 12.13 1.11 0.96
C GLY A 30 11.92 -0.40 1.03
N PHE A 31 10.66 -0.82 0.97
CA PHE A 31 10.23 -2.18 1.21
C PHE A 31 9.12 -2.55 0.24
N ASP A 32 9.25 -3.69 -0.43
CA ASP A 32 8.21 -4.28 -1.28
C ASP A 32 7.71 -5.55 -0.59
N GLY A 33 6.47 -5.51 -0.11
CA GLY A 33 5.89 -6.59 0.65
C GLY A 33 4.44 -6.87 0.31
N HIS A 34 3.91 -7.88 0.98
CA HIS A 34 2.57 -8.39 0.77
C HIS A 34 1.95 -8.87 2.07
N TYR A 35 0.61 -8.83 2.11
CA TYR A 35 -0.22 -9.46 3.11
C TYR A 35 -1.45 -10.04 2.43
N SER A 36 -1.63 -11.36 2.47
CA SER A 36 -2.59 -12.04 1.59
C SER A 36 -2.27 -11.70 0.12
N ASP A 37 -3.28 -11.41 -0.69
CA ASP A 37 -3.15 -10.95 -2.07
C ASP A 37 -2.84 -9.44 -2.20
N MET A 38 -2.73 -8.71 -1.09
CA MET A 38 -2.45 -7.28 -1.10
C MET A 38 -0.97 -6.98 -1.22
N LYS A 39 -0.65 -5.98 -2.05
CA LYS A 39 0.69 -5.40 -2.16
C LYS A 39 0.84 -4.19 -1.23
N PHE A 40 1.99 -4.11 -0.57
CA PHE A 40 2.41 -2.99 0.27
C PHE A 40 3.79 -2.52 -0.18
N VAL A 41 3.89 -1.26 -0.58
CA VAL A 41 5.18 -0.64 -0.91
C VAL A 41 5.42 0.53 0.02
N VAL A 42 6.53 0.51 0.74
CA VAL A 42 7.01 1.64 1.54
C VAL A 42 8.21 2.22 0.84
N SER A 43 8.18 3.52 0.54
CA SER A 43 9.32 4.23 -0.07
C SER A 43 9.76 5.35 0.86
N LEU A 44 11.05 5.52 1.10
CA LEU A 44 11.54 6.74 1.75
C LEU A 44 11.25 7.96 0.87
N SER A 45 10.93 9.10 1.50
CA SER A 45 10.63 10.35 0.81
C SER A 45 11.70 10.69 -0.23
N GLY A 46 11.26 11.00 -1.45
CA GLY A 46 12.15 11.27 -2.59
C GLY A 46 12.53 10.04 -3.42
N ASN A 47 12.22 8.83 -2.96
CA ASN A 47 12.35 7.59 -3.75
C ASN A 47 10.97 7.15 -4.24
N ASN A 48 10.92 6.60 -5.46
CA ASN A 48 9.74 5.94 -5.98
C ASN A 48 10.10 4.50 -6.34
N LEU A 49 9.59 3.55 -5.55
CA LEU A 49 9.79 2.13 -5.81
C LEU A 49 8.73 1.52 -6.72
N MET A 50 7.71 2.29 -7.09
CA MET A 50 6.69 1.82 -8.00
C MET A 50 7.08 2.07 -9.46
N ASP A 51 7.13 0.99 -10.25
CA ASP A 51 7.25 1.05 -11.71
C ASP A 51 5.89 1.30 -12.40
N THR A 52 4.81 1.40 -11.63
CA THR A 52 3.45 1.59 -12.15
C THR A 52 2.95 3.01 -11.87
N THR A 53 2.53 3.71 -12.93
CA THR A 53 1.79 4.97 -12.80
C THR A 53 0.30 4.68 -12.72
N VAL A 54 -0.31 4.96 -11.56
CA VAL A 54 -1.76 4.81 -11.39
C VAL A 54 -2.48 6.03 -12.00
N ILE A 55 -3.02 5.86 -13.22
CA ILE A 55 -3.84 6.87 -13.89
C ILE A 55 -5.32 6.56 -13.61
N GLY A 56 -5.84 7.09 -12.51
CA GLY A 56 -7.23 6.90 -12.09
C GLY A 56 -7.81 8.13 -11.40
N LYS A 57 -9.14 8.21 -11.33
CA LYS A 57 -9.82 9.21 -10.48
C LYS A 57 -9.65 8.80 -9.02
N GLY A 58 -8.56 9.24 -8.41
CA GLY A 58 -8.38 9.15 -6.96
C GLY A 58 -9.09 10.30 -6.26
N ASN A 59 -9.75 10.02 -5.15
CA ASN A 59 -10.20 11.04 -4.22
C ASN A 59 -9.21 11.12 -3.06
N VAL A 60 -8.97 12.34 -2.57
CA VAL A 60 -8.29 12.52 -1.29
C VAL A 60 -9.37 12.56 -0.22
N SER A 61 -9.20 11.79 0.83
CA SER A 61 -10.08 11.77 1.99
C SER A 61 -9.23 11.74 3.26
N MET A 62 -9.77 12.27 4.35
CA MET A 62 -9.09 12.25 5.64
C MET A 62 -9.51 10.99 6.39
N VAL A 63 -8.54 10.20 6.85
CA VAL A 63 -8.77 9.15 7.84
C VAL A 63 -8.05 9.58 9.11
N GLY A 64 -8.83 10.00 10.12
CA GLY A 64 -8.30 10.81 11.21
C GLY A 64 -7.74 12.13 10.68
N ASP A 65 -6.52 12.46 11.06
CA ASP A 65 -5.79 13.65 10.58
C ASP A 65 -4.87 13.35 9.37
N THR A 66 -4.88 12.11 8.86
CA THR A 66 -4.01 11.69 7.77
C THR A 66 -4.73 11.80 6.42
N PRO A 67 -4.21 12.57 5.45
CA PRO A 67 -4.73 12.59 4.10
C PRO A 67 -4.38 11.29 3.37
N VAL A 68 -5.41 10.55 2.96
CA VAL A 68 -5.29 9.32 2.18
C VAL A 68 -5.80 9.58 0.77
N LYS A 69 -4.95 9.36 -0.23
CA LYS A 69 -5.37 9.36 -1.64
C LYS A 69 -5.73 7.94 -2.05
N ALA A 70 -7.01 7.68 -2.30
CA ALA A 70 -7.48 6.34 -2.65
C ALA A 70 -8.32 6.35 -3.92
N GLY A 71 -8.39 5.20 -4.58
CA GLY A 71 -9.18 5.02 -5.79
C GLY A 71 -9.31 3.55 -6.16
N TYR A 72 -9.93 3.33 -7.31
CA TYR A 72 -9.97 2.02 -7.93
C TYR A 72 -10.01 2.14 -9.45
N PHE A 73 -9.63 1.07 -10.13
CA PHE A 73 -9.85 0.90 -11.56
C PHE A 73 -10.28 -0.53 -11.87
N VAL A 74 -10.93 -0.72 -13.01
CA VAL A 74 -11.35 -2.03 -13.52
C VAL A 74 -10.62 -2.27 -14.82
N THR A 75 -9.99 -3.43 -14.96
CA THR A 75 -9.27 -3.80 -16.18
C THR A 75 -10.25 -4.09 -17.32
N ASN A 76 -9.71 -4.16 -18.54
CA ASN A 76 -10.41 -4.88 -19.60
C ASN A 76 -10.55 -6.36 -19.21
N ALA A 77 -11.55 -7.02 -19.79
CA ALA A 77 -11.71 -8.46 -19.63
C ALA A 77 -10.51 -9.21 -20.23
N ASN A 78 -10.03 -10.24 -19.52
CA ASN A 78 -9.02 -11.17 -20.05
C ASN A 78 -9.64 -12.10 -21.11
N SER A 79 -8.86 -13.07 -21.60
CA SER A 79 -9.31 -14.05 -22.60
C SER A 79 -10.50 -14.93 -22.16
N GLU A 80 -10.77 -14.99 -20.86
CA GLU A 80 -11.89 -15.75 -20.28
C GLU A 80 -13.11 -14.85 -20.00
N GLY A 81 -13.06 -13.56 -20.36
CA GLY A 81 -14.13 -12.61 -20.08
C GLY A 81 -14.11 -12.05 -18.66
N ILE A 82 -13.09 -12.38 -17.86
CA ILE A 82 -12.98 -11.96 -16.46
C ILE A 82 -12.29 -10.59 -16.40
N LYS A 83 -12.93 -9.66 -15.70
CA LYS A 83 -12.34 -8.35 -15.37
C LYS A 83 -11.80 -8.38 -13.94
N THR A 84 -10.72 -7.66 -13.72
CA THR A 84 -10.12 -7.46 -12.40
C THR A 84 -10.47 -6.06 -11.91
N VAL A 85 -10.90 -5.95 -10.66
CA VAL A 85 -10.99 -4.68 -9.96
C VAL A 85 -9.77 -4.52 -9.07
N ILE A 86 -9.18 -3.34 -9.11
CA ILE A 86 -7.96 -3.02 -8.38
C ILE A 86 -8.25 -1.77 -7.54
N TYR A 87 -8.24 -1.94 -6.23
CA TYR A 87 -8.37 -0.88 -5.24
C TYR A 87 -6.98 -0.48 -4.76
N TYR A 88 -6.74 0.81 -4.58
CA TYR A 88 -5.45 1.29 -4.12
C TYR A 88 -5.58 2.48 -3.17
N ALA A 89 -4.61 2.61 -2.28
CA ALA A 89 -4.44 3.75 -1.39
C ALA A 89 -2.98 4.20 -1.38
N TYR A 90 -2.78 5.51 -1.28
CA TYR A 90 -1.48 6.15 -1.17
C TYR A 90 -1.50 7.13 -0.01
N ILE A 91 -0.53 6.98 0.88
CA ILE A 91 -0.38 7.76 2.12
C ILE A 91 1.02 8.35 2.11
N THR A 92 1.14 9.64 2.39
CA THR A 92 2.43 10.32 2.52
C THR A 92 2.61 10.76 3.96
N PHE A 93 3.73 10.36 4.54
CA PHE A 93 4.28 10.89 5.79
C PHE A 93 5.52 11.73 5.48
N ASP A 94 6.09 12.40 6.48
CA ASP A 94 7.25 13.29 6.27
C ASP A 94 8.46 12.54 5.66
N ASN A 95 8.74 11.34 6.18
CA ASN A 95 9.96 10.60 5.86
C ASN A 95 9.74 9.40 4.92
N TYR A 96 8.49 8.99 4.69
CA TYR A 96 8.18 7.86 3.83
C TYR A 96 6.76 7.99 3.25
N SER A 97 6.51 7.26 2.18
CA SER A 97 5.17 7.02 1.65
C SER A 97 4.84 5.55 1.67
N ILE A 98 3.55 5.25 1.79
CA ILE A 98 3.01 3.91 1.72
C ILE A 98 2.02 3.85 0.58
N TYR A 99 2.21 2.88 -0.29
CA TYR A 99 1.24 2.46 -1.29
C TYR A 99 0.70 1.09 -0.92
N ILE A 100 -0.61 0.94 -1.02
CA ILE A 100 -1.32 -0.32 -0.78
C ILE A 100 -2.20 -0.60 -1.98
N GLU A 101 -2.20 -1.84 -2.45
CA GLU A 101 -3.08 -2.30 -3.52
C GLU A 101 -3.70 -3.64 -3.14
N ASN A 102 -4.99 -3.80 -3.46
CA ASN A 102 -5.67 -5.10 -3.46
C ASN A 102 -6.37 -5.30 -4.81
N ALA A 103 -6.31 -6.51 -5.32
CA ALA A 103 -6.88 -6.86 -6.61
C ALA A 103 -7.65 -8.18 -6.53
N GLY A 104 -8.74 -8.28 -7.29
CA GLY A 104 -9.51 -9.51 -7.40
C GLY A 104 -10.50 -9.45 -8.55
N GLY A 105 -11.31 -10.49 -8.73
CA GLY A 105 -12.34 -10.48 -9.77
C GLY A 105 -13.33 -9.34 -9.58
N GLU A 106 -13.85 -8.74 -10.65
CA GLU A 106 -14.86 -7.66 -10.54
C GLU A 106 -16.11 -8.11 -9.77
N SER A 107 -16.44 -9.41 -9.83
CA SER A 107 -17.51 -10.03 -9.04
C SER A 107 -17.28 -9.99 -7.52
N GLU A 108 -16.04 -9.85 -7.08
CA GLU A 108 -15.61 -9.89 -5.68
C GLU A 108 -15.33 -8.48 -5.13
N ARG A 109 -15.67 -7.42 -5.88
CA ARG A 109 -15.24 -6.04 -5.60
C ARG A 109 -15.45 -5.56 -4.17
N GLU A 110 -16.56 -5.93 -3.54
CA GLU A 110 -16.86 -5.47 -2.18
C GLU A 110 -15.98 -6.17 -1.14
N ALA A 111 -15.63 -7.44 -1.37
CA ALA A 111 -14.67 -8.17 -0.53
C ALA A 111 -13.27 -7.57 -0.68
N VAL A 112 -12.79 -7.39 -1.91
CA VAL A 112 -11.48 -6.79 -2.21
C VAL A 112 -11.35 -5.40 -1.57
N ARG A 113 -12.41 -4.58 -1.69
CA ARG A 113 -12.48 -3.26 -1.06
C ARG A 113 -12.44 -3.35 0.46
N ALA A 114 -13.26 -4.22 1.06
CA ALA A 114 -13.35 -4.35 2.51
C ALA A 114 -12.02 -4.80 3.14
N GLU A 115 -11.32 -5.73 2.49
CA GLU A 115 -10.00 -6.19 2.93
C GLU A 115 -8.96 -5.08 2.90
N LEU A 116 -8.92 -4.29 1.81
CA LEU A 116 -8.01 -3.15 1.72
C LEU A 116 -8.32 -2.11 2.81
N MET A 117 -9.59 -1.81 3.06
CA MET A 117 -9.98 -0.86 4.11
C MET A 117 -9.60 -1.38 5.51
N ALA A 118 -9.80 -2.67 5.78
CA ALA A 118 -9.40 -3.26 7.06
C ALA A 118 -7.89 -3.22 7.28
N ALA A 119 -7.09 -3.40 6.23
CA ALA A 119 -5.64 -3.27 6.32
C ALA A 119 -5.20 -1.81 6.47
N LEU A 120 -5.87 -0.88 5.78
CA LEU A 120 -5.64 0.57 5.91
C LEU A 120 -5.95 1.07 7.33
N ASP A 121 -7.07 0.65 7.91
CA ASP A 121 -7.45 1.04 9.28
C ASP A 121 -6.39 0.60 10.29
N LYS A 122 -5.96 -0.67 10.22
CA LYS A 122 -4.86 -1.19 11.06
C LYS A 122 -3.55 -0.47 10.83
N LEU A 123 -3.20 -0.17 9.58
CA LEU A 123 -1.97 0.55 9.27
C LEU A 123 -1.98 1.94 9.92
N LEU A 124 -3.10 2.65 9.80
CA LEU A 124 -3.26 3.99 10.36
C LEU A 124 -3.25 3.98 11.89
N GLU A 125 -3.93 3.03 12.54
CA GLU A 125 -3.86 2.85 14.00
C GLU A 125 -2.41 2.80 14.51
N ASN A 126 -1.54 2.06 13.83
CA ASN A 126 -0.13 1.93 14.22
C ASN A 126 0.74 3.12 13.80
N SER A 127 0.43 3.77 12.67
CA SER A 127 1.21 4.91 12.16
C SER A 127 1.11 6.15 13.05
N PHE A 128 0.07 6.27 13.89
CA PHE A 128 -0.11 7.42 14.81
C PHE A 128 0.76 7.36 16.07
N ASP A 129 1.44 6.25 16.34
CA ASP A 129 2.38 6.11 17.47
C ASP A 129 3.77 6.72 17.17
N PHE A 130 4.00 7.21 15.96
CA PHE A 130 5.21 7.94 15.57
C PHE A 130 5.14 9.40 16.04
N LYS A 131 5.31 9.66 17.35
CA LYS A 131 5.49 10.99 17.93
C LYS A 131 6.73 11.11 18.80
#